data_AF-A0AAV0IXT8-F1
#
_entry.id   AF-A0AAV0IXT8-F1
#
_cell.length_a   1.000
_cell.length_b   1.000
_cell.length_c   1.000
_cell.angle_alpha   90.00
_cell.angle_beta   90.00
_cell.angle_gamma   90.00
#
_symmetry.space_group_name_H-M   'P 1'
#
loop_
_entity.id
_entity.type
_entity.pdbx_description
1 polymer ?
#
loop_
_entity_poly.entity_id
_entity_poly.type
_entity_poly.pdbx_seq_one_letter_code
_entity_poly.pdbx_strand_id
1 'polypeptide(L)'
;MPAARSFFAAGEWDGKVVVAGGHDENKNALKSAWVYDVKGDEWRELAAMSQERDECEGVVIGSEFWVVGGYRTESQGEFEDSAEAIDLSAGASEWRRVEGVWKAGQCPRSCLGVTTIPKGGKSGGGLALFNWAEMGGGAVKVGACGVQLGAGMTLVSGSAYQGGPQGFYAVEGQNGKWNKVSVPRQFAGFVQSGCSAEV
;
A
#
# COMPACT_ATOMS: atom_id res chain seq x y z
N MET A 1 9.06 -1.63 -17.45
CA MET A 1 7.87 -0.75 -17.43
C MET A 1 8.03 0.23 -18.58
N PRO A 2 6.98 0.54 -19.35
CA PRO A 2 7.12 1.26 -20.61
C PRO A 2 7.37 2.78 -20.49
N ALA A 3 7.24 3.36 -19.29
CA ALA A 3 7.62 4.76 -19.04
C ALA A 3 8.12 4.92 -17.61
N ALA A 4 9.04 5.88 -17.41
CA ALA A 4 9.51 6.27 -16.09
C ALA A 4 8.35 6.88 -15.27
N ARG A 5 8.25 6.48 -14.00
CA ARG A 5 7.29 7.04 -13.04
C ARG A 5 7.83 6.94 -11.62
N SER A 6 7.33 7.79 -10.73
CA SER A 6 7.65 7.78 -9.29
C SER A 6 6.38 7.70 -8.46
N PHE A 7 6.51 7.26 -7.20
CA PHE A 7 5.43 7.24 -6.19
C PHE A 7 4.13 6.57 -6.63
N PHE A 8 4.26 5.51 -7.41
CA PHE A 8 3.15 4.66 -7.85
C PHE A 8 2.83 3.59 -6.81
N ALA A 9 1.59 3.12 -6.84
CA ALA A 9 1.16 1.93 -6.14
C ALA A 9 1.74 0.68 -6.81
N ALA A 10 2.17 -0.31 -6.02
CA ALA A 10 2.65 -1.59 -6.52
C ALA A 10 2.09 -2.75 -5.67
N GLY A 11 1.93 -3.92 -6.28
CA GLY A 11 1.49 -5.14 -5.61
C GLY A 11 1.90 -6.38 -6.36
N GLU A 12 2.00 -7.51 -5.66
CA GLU A 12 2.25 -8.82 -6.24
C GLU A 12 0.96 -9.65 -6.23
N TRP A 13 0.68 -10.29 -7.36
CA TRP A 13 -0.42 -11.24 -7.49
C TRP A 13 -0.05 -12.34 -8.50
N ASP A 14 -0.04 -13.59 -8.04
CA ASP A 14 0.17 -14.79 -8.87
C ASP A 14 1.45 -14.73 -9.72
N GLY A 15 2.56 -14.32 -9.11
CA GLY A 15 3.85 -14.17 -9.78
C GLY A 15 3.91 -13.00 -10.76
N LYS A 16 2.95 -12.05 -10.67
CA LYS A 16 2.91 -10.83 -11.47
C LYS A 16 3.04 -9.61 -10.59
N VAL A 17 3.72 -8.59 -11.09
CA VAL A 17 3.83 -7.29 -10.41
C VAL A 17 2.87 -6.32 -11.07
N VAL A 18 1.89 -5.83 -10.32
CA VAL A 18 0.95 -4.81 -10.78
C VAL A 18 1.43 -3.46 -10.27
N VAL A 19 1.35 -2.44 -11.13
CA VAL A 19 1.65 -1.06 -10.79
C VAL A 19 0.53 -0.15 -11.29
N ALA A 20 0.23 0.92 -10.55
CA ALA A 20 -0.75 1.92 -10.96
C ALA A 20 -0.44 3.29 -10.37
N GLY A 21 -0.85 4.34 -11.07
CA GLY A 21 -0.66 5.70 -10.59
C GLY A 21 0.80 6.16 -10.60
N GLY A 22 1.12 7.02 -9.64
CA GLY A 22 2.36 7.78 -9.56
C GLY A 22 2.34 9.01 -10.45
N HIS A 23 3.52 9.56 -10.74
CA HIS A 23 3.67 10.68 -11.66
C HIS A 23 4.78 10.48 -12.70
N ASP A 24 4.66 11.20 -13.82
CA ASP A 24 5.68 11.29 -14.86
C ASP A 24 6.82 12.28 -14.50
N GLU A 25 7.78 12.44 -15.40
CA GLU A 25 8.93 13.36 -15.21
C GLU A 25 8.52 14.83 -15.02
N ASN A 26 7.32 15.21 -15.48
CA ASN A 26 6.76 16.55 -15.37
C ASN A 26 5.85 16.71 -14.14
N LYS A 27 5.81 15.71 -13.23
CA LYS A 27 4.95 15.68 -12.04
C LYS A 27 3.45 15.66 -12.36
N ASN A 28 3.07 15.19 -13.55
CA ASN A 28 1.67 14.90 -13.84
C ASN A 28 1.31 13.55 -13.21
N ALA A 29 0.29 13.55 -12.37
CA ALA A 29 -0.27 12.32 -11.82
C ALA A 29 -0.83 11.44 -12.94
N LEU A 30 -0.68 10.13 -12.80
CA LEU A 30 -1.03 9.13 -13.80
C LEU A 30 -2.28 8.35 -13.40
N LYS A 31 -3.11 8.01 -14.39
CA LYS A 31 -4.21 7.04 -14.25
C LYS A 31 -3.85 5.65 -14.78
N SER A 32 -2.70 5.52 -15.45
CA SER A 32 -2.30 4.29 -16.13
C SER A 32 -1.87 3.21 -15.14
N ALA A 33 -2.22 1.97 -15.46
CA ALA A 33 -1.85 0.78 -14.71
C ALA A 33 -1.25 -0.27 -15.65
N TRP A 34 -0.31 -1.05 -15.11
CA TRP A 34 0.44 -2.03 -15.86
C TRP A 34 0.65 -3.27 -15.02
N VAL A 35 0.75 -4.42 -15.68
CA VAL A 35 1.16 -5.68 -15.06
C VAL A 35 2.41 -6.19 -15.75
N TYR A 36 3.35 -6.67 -14.94
CA TYR A 36 4.55 -7.35 -15.39
C TYR A 36 4.43 -8.83 -15.10
N ASP A 37 4.49 -9.64 -16.15
CA ASP A 37 4.63 -11.09 -16.02
C ASP A 37 6.09 -11.44 -15.79
N VAL A 38 6.43 -11.86 -14.57
CA VAL A 38 7.82 -12.20 -14.21
C VAL A 38 8.34 -13.41 -14.99
N LYS A 39 7.45 -14.36 -15.33
CA LYS A 39 7.83 -15.57 -16.07
C LYS A 39 7.97 -15.28 -17.56
N GLY A 40 7.08 -14.44 -18.09
CA GLY A 40 7.09 -14.03 -19.50
C GLY A 40 8.10 -12.93 -19.83
N ASP A 41 8.60 -12.21 -18.83
CA ASP A 41 9.43 -11.00 -18.97
C ASP A 41 8.77 -9.96 -19.87
N GLU A 42 7.47 -9.71 -19.63
CA GLU A 42 6.69 -8.78 -20.44
C GLU A 42 5.79 -7.88 -19.62
N TRP A 43 5.65 -6.64 -20.10
CA TRP A 43 4.71 -5.67 -19.56
C TRP A 43 3.46 -5.63 -20.42
N ARG A 44 2.29 -5.59 -19.76
CA ARG A 44 1.00 -5.41 -20.40
C ARG A 44 0.24 -4.26 -19.74
N GLU A 45 -0.38 -3.43 -20.56
CA GLU A 45 -1.23 -2.34 -20.07
C GLU A 45 -2.54 -2.92 -19.53
N LEU A 46 -3.02 -2.37 -18.41
CA LEU A 46 -4.33 -2.67 -17.85
C LEU A 46 -5.32 -1.55 -18.21
N ALA A 47 -6.60 -1.75 -17.89
CA ALA A 47 -7.56 -0.64 -17.91
C ALA A 47 -7.00 0.55 -17.10
N ALA A 48 -7.25 1.78 -17.55
CA ALA A 48 -6.87 2.96 -16.80
C ALA A 48 -7.85 3.19 -15.65
N MET A 49 -7.35 3.72 -14.54
CA MET A 49 -8.17 4.22 -13.44
C MET A 49 -9.07 5.36 -13.92
N SER A 50 -10.16 5.58 -13.20
CA SER A 50 -11.08 6.70 -13.47
C SER A 50 -10.45 8.06 -13.15
N GLN A 51 -9.49 8.09 -12.23
CA GLN A 51 -8.72 9.28 -11.87
C GLN A 51 -7.24 8.98 -11.70
N GLU A 52 -6.42 9.99 -11.92
CA GLU A 52 -5.00 9.94 -11.64
C GLU A 52 -4.70 10.03 -10.15
N ARG A 53 -3.65 9.33 -9.72
CA ARG A 53 -3.26 9.22 -8.30
C ARG A 53 -1.75 9.24 -8.16
N ASP A 54 -1.18 10.36 -7.72
CA ASP A 54 0.21 10.45 -7.26
C ASP A 54 0.31 10.18 -5.76
N GLU A 55 1.46 9.67 -5.30
CA GLU A 55 1.72 9.31 -3.90
C GLU A 55 0.68 8.36 -3.27
N CYS A 56 0.10 7.49 -4.10
CA CYS A 56 -0.82 6.43 -3.68
C CYS A 56 -0.07 5.22 -3.13
N GLU A 57 -0.80 4.35 -2.41
CA GLU A 57 -0.29 3.09 -1.90
C GLU A 57 -1.05 1.92 -2.55
N GLY A 58 -0.31 0.86 -2.91
CA GLY A 58 -0.86 -0.36 -3.50
C GLY A 58 -1.01 -1.47 -2.47
N VAL A 59 -2.11 -2.20 -2.51
CA VAL A 59 -2.26 -3.44 -1.75
C VAL A 59 -3.07 -4.48 -2.52
N VAL A 60 -2.63 -5.73 -2.47
CA VAL A 60 -3.36 -6.87 -3.06
C VAL A 60 -4.13 -7.58 -1.95
N ILE A 61 -5.43 -7.78 -2.16
CA ILE A 61 -6.33 -8.46 -1.24
C ILE A 61 -7.09 -9.54 -2.03
N GLY A 62 -6.73 -10.81 -1.81
CA GLY A 62 -7.24 -11.89 -2.66
C GLY A 62 -6.77 -11.69 -4.10
N SER A 63 -7.71 -11.53 -5.04
CA SER A 63 -7.42 -11.19 -6.44
C SER A 63 -7.56 -9.70 -6.77
N GLU A 64 -7.94 -8.87 -5.82
CA GLU A 64 -8.14 -7.45 -6.07
C GLU A 64 -6.87 -6.65 -5.74
N PHE A 65 -6.45 -5.80 -6.68
CA PHE A 65 -5.43 -4.79 -6.43
C PHE A 65 -6.09 -3.45 -6.15
N TRP A 66 -5.77 -2.86 -5.01
CA TRP A 66 -6.30 -1.61 -4.50
C TRP A 66 -5.24 -0.51 -4.56
N VAL A 67 -5.61 0.64 -5.11
CA VAL A 67 -4.81 1.87 -5.17
C VAL A 67 -5.47 2.90 -4.27
N VAL A 68 -4.86 3.14 -3.11
CA VAL A 68 -5.48 3.89 -2.01
C VAL A 68 -4.92 5.30 -1.95
N GLY A 69 -5.83 6.27 -1.76
CA GLY A 69 -5.51 7.68 -1.59
C GLY A 69 -4.76 8.28 -2.77
N GLY A 70 -3.72 9.04 -2.46
CA GLY A 70 -3.01 9.87 -3.43
C GLY A 70 -3.79 11.14 -3.80
N TYR A 71 -3.27 11.88 -4.76
CA TYR A 71 -3.85 13.14 -5.22
C TYR A 71 -3.70 13.33 -6.74
N ARG A 72 -4.44 14.29 -7.28
CA ARG A 72 -4.43 14.66 -8.70
C ARG A 72 -3.38 15.70 -9.02
N THR A 73 -3.14 15.91 -10.32
CA THR A 73 -2.16 16.93 -10.78
C THR A 73 -2.58 18.33 -10.31
N GLU A 74 -3.87 18.67 -10.37
CA GLU A 74 -4.35 19.98 -9.93
C GLU A 74 -4.42 20.15 -8.40
N SER A 75 -4.31 19.07 -7.62
CA SER A 75 -4.55 19.08 -6.18
C SER A 75 -3.37 18.49 -5.40
N GLN A 76 -2.14 18.81 -5.82
CA GLN A 76 -0.93 18.22 -5.22
C GLN A 76 -0.88 18.41 -3.70
N GLY A 77 -0.68 17.29 -2.99
CA GLY A 77 -0.66 17.24 -1.53
C GLY A 77 -2.04 17.11 -0.87
N GLU A 78 -3.13 17.29 -1.62
CA GLU A 78 -4.51 17.09 -1.13
C GLU A 78 -4.91 15.61 -1.27
N PHE A 79 -4.47 14.77 -0.33
CA PHE A 79 -4.75 13.33 -0.36
C PHE A 79 -6.25 13.01 -0.27
N GLU A 80 -6.77 12.28 -1.24
CA GLU A 80 -8.14 11.76 -1.23
C GLU A 80 -8.31 10.63 -0.20
N ASP A 81 -9.54 10.46 0.30
CA ASP A 81 -9.95 9.34 1.16
C ASP A 81 -10.44 8.10 0.37
N SER A 82 -10.44 8.21 -0.96
CA SER A 82 -10.93 7.22 -1.89
C SER A 82 -9.85 6.21 -2.29
N ALA A 83 -10.27 5.07 -2.83
CA ALA A 83 -9.41 4.13 -3.54
C ALA A 83 -10.04 3.71 -4.87
N GLU A 84 -9.22 3.07 -5.72
CA GLU A 84 -9.70 2.30 -6.85
C GLU A 84 -9.22 0.86 -6.75
N ALA A 85 -10.11 -0.09 -7.05
CA ALA A 85 -9.85 -1.52 -6.96
C ALA A 85 -10.12 -2.21 -8.30
N ILE A 86 -9.28 -3.18 -8.67
CA ILE A 86 -9.46 -3.98 -9.88
C ILE A 86 -9.28 -5.46 -9.57
N ASP A 87 -10.17 -6.31 -10.07
CA ASP A 87 -10.04 -7.76 -9.97
C ASP A 87 -9.11 -8.28 -11.07
N LEU A 88 -7.93 -8.77 -10.66
CA LEU A 88 -6.90 -9.27 -11.56
C LEU A 88 -7.26 -10.64 -12.15
N SER A 89 -8.14 -11.40 -11.48
CA SER A 89 -8.58 -12.71 -11.95
C SER A 89 -9.60 -12.63 -13.09
N ALA A 90 -10.36 -11.53 -13.16
CA ALA A 90 -11.39 -11.26 -14.16
C ALA A 90 -10.87 -10.50 -15.39
N GLY A 91 -9.58 -10.68 -15.72
CA GLY A 91 -8.95 -10.04 -16.88
C GLY A 91 -8.57 -8.57 -16.69
N ALA A 92 -8.81 -7.99 -15.51
CA ALA A 92 -8.46 -6.61 -15.16
C ALA A 92 -9.00 -5.57 -16.16
N SER A 93 -10.30 -5.65 -16.46
CA SER A 93 -10.97 -4.81 -17.46
C SER A 93 -11.58 -3.52 -16.91
N GLU A 94 -11.87 -3.44 -15.61
CA GLU A 94 -12.59 -2.30 -15.02
C GLU A 94 -12.12 -2.02 -13.59
N TRP A 95 -11.94 -0.73 -13.29
CA TRP A 95 -11.67 -0.23 -11.95
C TRP A 95 -12.96 0.18 -11.26
N ARG A 96 -13.10 -0.21 -9.98
CA ARG A 96 -14.18 0.22 -9.10
C ARG A 96 -13.64 1.25 -8.11
N ARG A 97 -14.25 2.44 -8.09
CA ARG A 97 -13.99 3.45 -7.07
C ARG A 97 -14.67 3.08 -5.75
N VAL A 98 -13.95 3.26 -4.64
CA VAL A 98 -14.42 3.01 -3.29
C VAL A 98 -14.13 4.22 -2.42
N GLU A 99 -15.17 4.85 -1.89
CA GLU A 99 -15.04 6.09 -1.10
C GLU A 99 -14.85 5.80 0.39
N GLY A 100 -14.25 6.75 1.12
CA GLY A 100 -14.17 6.73 2.59
C GLY A 100 -13.41 5.54 3.16
N VAL A 101 -12.47 4.98 2.40
CA VAL A 101 -11.64 3.84 2.82
C VAL A 101 -10.36 4.27 3.52
N TRP A 102 -10.00 5.54 3.36
CA TRP A 102 -8.85 6.17 3.99
C TRP A 102 -9.26 7.46 4.70
N LYS A 103 -8.31 8.12 5.37
CA LYS A 103 -8.54 9.42 6.00
C LYS A 103 -8.11 10.54 5.06
N ALA A 104 -9.03 11.45 4.74
CA ALA A 104 -8.73 12.59 3.88
C ALA A 104 -7.55 13.43 4.42
N GLY A 105 -6.70 13.88 3.51
CA GLY A 105 -5.48 14.64 3.81
C GLY A 105 -4.31 13.82 4.36
N GLN A 106 -4.48 12.51 4.58
CA GLN A 106 -3.42 11.64 5.07
C GLN A 106 -2.74 10.88 3.92
N CYS A 107 -1.42 11.02 3.80
CA CYS A 107 -0.64 10.20 2.87
C CYS A 107 -0.74 8.71 3.26
N PRO A 108 -1.17 7.82 2.34
CA PRO A 108 -1.28 6.39 2.63
C PRO A 108 0.07 5.68 2.57
N ARG A 109 1.08 6.32 1.97
CA ARG A 109 2.37 5.72 1.61
C ARG A 109 2.98 4.94 2.77
N SER A 110 3.18 3.65 2.54
CA SER A 110 3.81 2.66 3.42
C SER A 110 3.18 2.42 4.79
N CYS A 111 2.18 3.19 5.19
CA CYS A 111 1.51 2.99 6.48
C CYS A 111 0.21 2.21 6.37
N LEU A 112 -0.22 1.86 5.17
CA LEU A 112 -1.43 1.09 4.91
C LEU A 112 -1.31 -0.35 5.42
N GLY A 113 -2.32 -0.80 6.17
CA GLY A 113 -2.51 -2.19 6.57
C GLY A 113 -3.91 -2.69 6.21
N VAL A 114 -4.06 -4.00 6.09
CA VAL A 114 -5.34 -4.67 5.77
C VAL A 114 -5.75 -5.57 6.93
N THR A 115 -7.03 -5.53 7.27
CA THR A 115 -7.62 -6.39 8.30
C THR A 115 -8.96 -6.96 7.84
N THR A 116 -9.39 -8.04 8.49
CA THR A 116 -10.75 -8.56 8.34
C THR A 116 -11.64 -8.09 9.48
N ILE A 117 -12.78 -7.50 9.16
CA ILE A 117 -13.86 -7.23 10.11
C ILE A 117 -14.67 -8.52 10.29
N PRO A 118 -14.77 -9.08 11.51
CA PRO A 118 -15.61 -10.25 11.77
C PRO A 118 -17.08 -9.98 11.48
N LYS A 119 -17.81 -10.99 10.98
CA LYS A 119 -19.25 -10.90 10.66
C LYS A 119 -20.20 -10.64 11.85
N GLY A 120 -19.68 -10.40 13.06
CA GLY A 120 -20.46 -10.24 14.29
C GLY A 120 -20.69 -8.80 14.77
N GLY A 121 -20.19 -7.78 14.07
CA GLY A 121 -20.35 -6.37 14.43
C GLY A 121 -21.45 -5.63 13.64
N LYS A 122 -21.81 -4.41 14.07
CA LYS A 122 -22.80 -3.52 13.39
C LYS A 122 -22.48 -3.26 11.91
N SER A 123 -21.24 -3.47 11.49
CA SER A 123 -20.72 -3.16 10.15
C SER A 123 -20.94 -4.27 9.11
N GLY A 124 -21.44 -5.46 9.47
CA GLY A 124 -21.32 -6.62 8.59
C GLY A 124 -19.85 -7.02 8.44
N GLY A 125 -19.57 -8.31 8.25
CA GLY A 125 -18.17 -8.71 8.05
C GLY A 125 -17.62 -8.17 6.74
N GLY A 126 -16.30 -7.98 6.65
CA GLY A 126 -15.68 -7.41 5.46
C GLY A 126 -14.18 -7.20 5.64
N LEU A 127 -13.60 -6.42 4.74
CA LEU A 127 -12.20 -5.96 4.83
C LEU A 127 -12.19 -4.51 5.28
N ALA A 128 -11.17 -4.13 6.04
CA ALA A 128 -10.90 -2.73 6.36
C ALA A 128 -9.43 -2.41 6.17
N LEU A 129 -9.20 -1.17 5.74
CA LEU A 129 -7.88 -0.58 5.65
C LEU A 129 -7.62 0.22 6.93
N PHE A 130 -6.38 0.25 7.38
CA PHE A 130 -5.99 1.00 8.56
C PHE A 130 -4.58 1.57 8.43
N ASN A 131 -4.23 2.51 9.30
CA ASN A 131 -2.91 3.12 9.37
C ASN A 131 -2.07 2.52 10.48
N TRP A 132 -0.92 1.91 10.15
CA TRP A 132 0.03 1.34 11.11
C TRP A 132 0.56 2.35 12.14
N ALA A 133 0.65 3.64 11.81
CA ALA A 133 1.07 4.69 12.73
C ALA A 133 0.03 4.98 13.84
N GLU A 134 -1.22 4.57 13.63
CA GLU A 134 -2.30 4.69 14.62
C GLU A 134 -2.40 3.44 15.51
N MET A 135 -1.58 2.41 15.23
CA MET A 135 -1.56 1.14 15.94
C MET A 135 -0.38 1.07 16.95
N GLY A 136 -0.30 -0.04 17.70
CA GLY A 136 0.90 -0.37 18.48
C GLY A 136 1.19 0.51 19.70
N GLY A 137 0.19 1.21 20.24
CA GLY A 137 0.33 1.99 21.49
C GLY A 137 1.36 3.13 21.41
N GLY A 138 1.67 3.59 20.19
CA GLY A 138 2.63 4.67 19.96
C GLY A 138 4.09 4.24 19.78
N ALA A 139 4.38 2.94 19.65
CA ALA A 139 5.72 2.44 19.31
C ALA A 139 6.20 2.95 17.94
N VAL A 140 5.27 3.14 17.00
CA VAL A 140 5.49 3.70 15.67
C VAL A 140 4.40 4.74 15.42
N LYS A 141 4.79 6.00 15.19
CA LYS A 141 3.90 7.13 14.86
C LYS A 141 4.38 7.93 13.65
N VAL A 142 5.67 7.86 13.35
CA VAL A 142 6.31 8.62 12.28
C VAL A 142 7.07 7.66 11.39
N GLY A 143 6.85 7.78 10.09
CA GLY A 143 7.54 6.94 9.10
C GLY A 143 7.15 5.46 9.21
N ALA A 144 5.88 5.17 9.53
CA ALA A 144 5.39 3.80 9.57
C ALA A 144 5.54 3.17 8.17
N CYS A 145 6.22 2.03 8.12
CA CYS A 145 6.29 1.17 6.95
C CYS A 145 5.86 -0.24 7.35
N GLY A 146 4.74 -0.72 6.81
CA GLY A 146 4.25 -2.08 7.00
C GLY A 146 4.56 -2.94 5.78
N VAL A 147 5.20 -4.09 5.98
CA VAL A 147 5.52 -5.05 4.94
C VAL A 147 4.94 -6.42 5.33
N GLN A 148 4.00 -6.93 4.55
CA GLN A 148 3.41 -8.24 4.79
C GLN A 148 4.43 -9.34 4.45
N LEU A 149 4.69 -10.25 5.39
CA LEU A 149 5.70 -11.31 5.27
C LEU A 149 5.11 -12.72 5.03
N GLY A 150 3.80 -12.82 4.78
CA GLY A 150 3.09 -14.11 4.71
C GLY A 150 2.59 -14.60 6.08
N ALA A 151 1.78 -15.67 6.08
CA ALA A 151 1.21 -16.30 7.29
C ALA A 151 0.55 -15.34 8.31
N GLY A 152 0.01 -14.21 7.84
CA GLY A 152 -0.58 -13.19 8.72
C GLY A 152 0.41 -12.30 9.48
N MET A 153 1.72 -12.42 9.20
CA MET A 153 2.77 -11.61 9.82
C MET A 153 3.04 -10.34 9.02
N THR A 154 3.20 -9.22 9.71
CA THR A 154 3.63 -7.95 9.14
C THR A 154 4.88 -7.47 9.88
N LEU A 155 5.91 -7.10 9.13
CA LEU A 155 7.03 -6.31 9.65
C LEU A 155 6.61 -4.84 9.61
N VAL A 156 6.61 -4.18 10.76
CA VAL A 156 6.36 -2.75 10.86
C VAL A 156 7.62 -2.05 11.33
N SER A 157 8.06 -1.05 10.58
CA SER A 157 9.15 -0.16 10.96
C SER A 157 8.69 1.28 11.13
N GLY A 158 9.44 2.05 11.89
CA GLY A 158 9.24 3.49 12.04
C GLY A 158 9.71 3.97 13.41
N SER A 159 9.33 5.20 13.76
CA SER A 159 9.74 5.82 15.03
C SER A 159 8.52 6.28 15.83
N ALA A 160 8.64 6.31 17.16
CA ALA A 160 7.62 6.83 18.07
C ALA A 160 7.43 8.36 17.95
N TYR A 161 8.43 9.09 17.42
CA TYR A 161 8.40 10.53 17.21
C TYR A 161 9.38 10.98 16.13
N GLN A 162 9.23 12.20 15.62
CA GLN A 162 10.05 12.75 14.55
C GLN A 162 11.52 12.89 14.99
N GLY A 163 12.44 12.37 14.18
CA GLY A 163 13.88 12.33 14.49
C GLY A 163 14.30 11.26 15.52
N GLY A 164 13.34 10.47 16.02
CA GLY A 164 13.63 9.37 16.94
C GLY A 164 14.29 8.16 16.26
N PRO A 165 14.80 7.20 17.05
CA PRO A 165 15.42 6.00 16.53
C PRO A 165 14.39 5.10 15.82
N GLN A 166 14.80 4.51 14.70
CA GLN A 166 13.98 3.55 13.96
C GLN A 166 13.86 2.25 14.73
N GLY A 167 12.63 1.80 14.95
CA GLY A 167 12.28 0.50 15.49
C GLY A 167 11.74 -0.41 14.40
N PHE A 168 11.86 -1.71 14.63
CA PHE A 168 11.34 -2.77 13.77
C PHE A 168 10.56 -3.75 14.63
N TYR A 169 9.37 -4.14 14.19
CA TYR A 169 8.44 -4.94 14.97
C TYR A 169 7.78 -5.99 14.08
N ALA A 170 7.74 -7.23 14.55
CA ALA A 170 6.94 -8.28 13.96
C ALA A 170 5.57 -8.30 14.64
N VAL A 171 4.49 -8.21 13.86
CA VAL A 171 3.11 -8.14 14.32
C VAL A 171 2.28 -9.22 13.61
N GLU A 172 1.59 -10.06 14.37
CA GLU A 172 0.69 -11.09 13.83
C GLU A 172 -0.75 -10.54 13.77
N GLY A 173 -1.22 -10.25 12.55
CA GLY A 173 -2.48 -9.55 12.32
C GLY A 173 -2.47 -8.09 12.83
N GLN A 174 -3.58 -7.37 12.65
CA GLN A 174 -3.65 -5.94 13.00
C GLN A 174 -3.52 -5.68 14.51
N ASN A 175 -4.12 -6.53 15.35
CA ASN A 175 -4.16 -6.35 16.81
C ASN A 175 -3.13 -7.23 17.55
N GLY A 176 -2.18 -7.81 16.81
CA GLY A 176 -1.16 -8.66 17.37
C GLY A 176 -0.25 -7.94 18.34
N LYS A 177 0.46 -8.71 19.17
CA LYS A 177 1.52 -8.17 19.99
C LYS A 177 2.67 -7.70 19.09
N TRP A 178 3.16 -6.49 19.35
CA TRP A 178 4.30 -5.92 18.65
C TRP A 178 5.59 -6.47 19.26
N ASN A 179 6.23 -7.42 18.58
CA ASN A 179 7.47 -8.02 19.05
C ASN A 179 8.65 -7.29 18.40
N LYS A 180 9.44 -6.59 19.21
CA LYS A 180 10.59 -5.83 18.69
C LYS A 180 11.61 -6.79 18.07
N VAL A 181 12.01 -6.47 16.84
CA VAL A 181 13.04 -7.19 16.08
C VAL A 181 14.37 -6.47 16.25
N SER A 182 15.42 -7.22 16.58
CA SER A 182 16.78 -6.68 16.63
C SER A 182 17.35 -6.59 15.21
N VAL A 183 17.64 -5.38 14.76
CA VAL A 183 18.20 -5.13 13.43
C VAL A 183 19.63 -4.59 13.58
N PRO A 184 20.63 -5.17 12.91
CA PRO A 184 22.00 -4.66 12.93
C PRO A 184 22.06 -3.20 12.47
N ARG A 185 22.98 -2.40 13.01
CA ARG A 185 23.05 -0.95 12.74
C ARG A 185 23.16 -0.62 11.25
N GLN A 186 23.85 -1.45 10.46
CA GLN A 186 23.99 -1.23 9.02
C GLN A 186 22.68 -1.39 8.23
N PHE A 187 21.66 -1.99 8.83
CA PHE A 187 20.31 -2.15 8.26
C PHE A 187 19.25 -1.32 9.04
N ALA A 188 19.68 -0.54 10.03
CA ALA A 188 18.80 0.32 10.82
C ALA A 188 18.71 1.69 10.15
N GLY A 189 17.59 1.95 9.47
CA GLY A 189 17.36 3.18 8.73
C GLY A 189 15.88 3.44 8.49
N PHE A 190 15.58 4.59 7.90
CA PHE A 190 14.22 4.91 7.47
C PHE A 190 13.84 4.01 6.30
N VAL A 191 12.72 3.32 6.43
CA VAL A 191 12.15 2.48 5.36
C VAL A 191 11.03 3.28 4.71
N GLN A 192 11.20 3.60 3.43
CA GLN A 192 10.24 4.38 2.67
C GLN A 192 9.17 3.51 1.99
N SER A 193 9.47 2.24 1.73
CA SER A 193 8.57 1.23 1.15
C SER A 193 9.25 -0.14 1.25
N GLY A 194 8.48 -1.22 1.19
CA GLY A 194 9.01 -2.58 1.14
C GLY A 194 7.97 -3.58 0.65
N CYS A 195 8.44 -4.70 0.12
CA CYS A 195 7.63 -5.86 -0.23
C CYS A 195 8.35 -7.13 0.24
N SER A 196 7.60 -8.23 0.34
CA SER A 196 8.16 -9.56 0.62
C SER A 196 7.89 -10.46 -0.58
N ALA A 197 8.89 -11.28 -0.94
CA ALA A 197 8.73 -12.38 -1.88
C ALA A 197 9.18 -13.65 -1.18
N GLU A 198 8.32 -14.66 -1.14
CA GLU A 198 8.69 -16.00 -0.67
C GLU A 198 9.40 -16.74 -1.82
N VAL A 199 10.53 -17.38 -1.52
CA VAL A 199 11.36 -18.16 -2.47
C VAL A 199 11.45 -19.60 -2.01
#